data_AF-A0A088E1X1-F1
#
_entry.id   AF-A0A088E1X1-F1
#
_cell.length_a   1.000
_cell.length_b   1.000
_cell.length_c   1.000
_cell.angle_alpha   90.00
_cell.angle_beta   90.00
_cell.angle_gamma   90.00
#
_symmetry.space_group_name_H-M   'P 1'
#
loop_
_entity.id
_entity.type
_entity.pdbx_description
1 polymer ?
#
loop_
_entity_poly.entity_id
_entity_poly.type
_entity_poly.pdbx_seq_one_letter_code
_entity_poly.pdbx_strand_id
1 'polypeptide(L)'
;MNVLLVSANRIDRMFLDAFRESLEKNGIKSYTMIEIIHVSLTAYDWDKGIFDGTKVIEKIKSKIPRMPSTLVISIFSPEVEYNGTYPECMVRENLVLFSIGNLMRRGTIKDPVSYIRDNISRFIRAENCITLN
;
A
#
# COMPACT_ATOMS: atom_id res chain seq x y z
N MET A 1 11.41 0.34 15.46
CA MET A 1 11.02 0.63 14.06
C MET A 1 9.78 1.49 14.09
N ASN A 2 9.71 2.51 13.24
CA ASN A 2 8.53 3.36 13.12
C ASN A 2 7.96 3.26 11.70
N VAL A 3 6.64 3.20 11.59
CA VAL A 3 5.91 3.07 10.31
C VAL A 3 5.07 4.32 10.07
N LEU A 4 5.18 4.91 8.88
CA LEU A 4 4.23 5.91 8.40
C LEU A 4 3.17 5.21 7.53
N LEU A 5 1.92 5.25 7.96
CA LEU A 5 0.76 4.88 7.18
C LEU A 5 0.30 6.06 6.33
N VAL A 6 0.23 5.86 5.02
CA VAL A 6 -0.16 6.88 4.07
C VAL A 6 -1.33 6.40 3.24
N SER A 7 -2.28 7.28 2.99
CA SER A 7 -3.35 7.01 2.03
C SER A 7 -2.95 7.55 0.66
N ALA A 8 -2.77 6.67 -0.32
CA ALA A 8 -2.73 7.05 -1.72
C ALA A 8 -4.17 6.98 -2.27
N ASN A 9 -4.70 8.14 -2.69
CA ASN A 9 -6.12 8.38 -2.94
C ASN A 9 -7.01 8.11 -1.71
N ARG A 10 -8.33 8.27 -1.89
CA ARG A 10 -9.30 8.02 -0.82
C ARG A 10 -9.37 6.52 -0.53
N ILE A 11 -9.31 6.19 0.76
CA ILE A 11 -9.35 4.81 1.25
C ILE A 11 -10.41 4.74 2.34
N ASP A 12 -11.09 3.60 2.44
CA ASP A 12 -11.99 3.38 3.56
C ASP A 12 -11.19 3.33 4.87
N ARG A 13 -11.69 4.07 5.85
CA ARG A 13 -11.08 4.20 7.17
C ARG A 13 -10.88 2.83 7.84
N MET A 14 -11.75 1.85 7.58
CA MET A 14 -11.61 0.51 8.16
C MET A 14 -10.28 -0.17 7.82
N PHE A 15 -9.73 0.07 6.63
CA PHE A 15 -8.44 -0.48 6.24
C PHE A 15 -7.30 0.21 6.97
N LEU A 16 -7.33 1.55 7.06
CA LEU A 16 -6.35 2.32 7.82
C LEU A 16 -6.32 1.91 9.30
N ASP A 17 -7.50 1.79 9.91
CA ASP A 17 -7.63 1.35 11.30
C ASP A 17 -7.11 -0.09 11.47
N ALA A 18 -7.36 -1.00 10.53
CA ALA A 18 -6.84 -2.37 10.57
C ALA A 18 -5.30 -2.44 10.52
N PHE A 19 -4.67 -1.64 9.63
CA PHE A 19 -3.21 -1.52 9.57
C PHE A 19 -2.66 -0.96 10.88
N ARG A 20 -3.25 0.13 11.41
CA ARG A 20 -2.82 0.76 12.65
C ARG A 20 -2.91 -0.18 13.85
N GLU A 21 -4.09 -0.75 14.08
CA GLU A 21 -4.36 -1.67 15.19
C GLU A 21 -3.38 -2.85 15.18
N SER A 22 -3.12 -3.42 14.00
CA SER A 22 -2.22 -4.57 13.89
C SER A 22 -0.75 -4.18 14.11
N LEU A 23 -0.31 -3.01 13.62
CA LEU A 23 1.02 -2.48 13.92
C LEU A 23 1.22 -2.25 15.43
N GLU A 24 0.24 -1.62 16.08
CA GLU A 24 0.28 -1.34 17.52
C GLU A 24 0.31 -2.63 18.36
N LYS A 25 -0.50 -3.63 17.98
CA LYS A 25 -0.51 -4.95 18.63
C LYS A 25 0.84 -5.67 18.54
N ASN A 26 1.61 -5.39 17.50
CA ASN A 26 2.97 -5.91 17.31
C ASN A 26 4.06 -5.02 17.95
N GLY A 27 3.68 -4.01 18.75
CA GLY A 27 4.61 -3.10 19.42
C GLY A 27 5.32 -2.12 18.47
N ILE A 28 4.79 -1.94 17.25
CA ILE A 28 5.37 -1.05 16.24
C ILE A 28 4.67 0.30 16.31
N LYS A 29 5.47 1.34 16.53
CA LYS A 29 4.95 2.71 16.53
C LYS A 29 4.52 3.10 15.13
N SER A 30 3.25 3.44 14.97
CA SER A 30 2.69 3.88 13.70
C SER A 30 2.28 5.35 13.76
N TYR A 31 2.42 6.04 12.64
CA TYR A 31 1.96 7.40 12.42
C TYR A 31 1.07 7.39 11.19
N THR A 32 -0.10 8.00 11.27
CA THR A 32 -0.98 8.14 10.10
C THR A 32 -0.83 9.54 9.53
N MET A 33 -0.53 9.65 8.23
CA MET A 33 -0.55 10.93 7.54
C MET A 33 -2.01 11.36 7.34
N ILE A 34 -2.34 12.57 7.79
CA ILE A 34 -3.70 13.12 7.70
C ILE A 34 -4.05 13.47 6.24
N GLU A 35 -3.06 13.93 5.47
CA GLU A 35 -3.24 14.29 4.07
C GLU A 35 -3.25 13.05 3.15
N ILE A 36 -4.11 13.06 2.14
CA ILE A 36 -4.19 12.02 1.12
C ILE A 36 -3.22 12.37 -0.01
N ILE A 37 -2.35 11.43 -0.38
CA ILE A 37 -1.54 11.56 -1.60
C ILE A 37 -2.42 11.28 -2.80
N HIS A 38 -2.73 12.31 -3.57
CA HIS A 38 -3.47 12.15 -4.81
C HIS A 38 -2.60 11.58 -5.93
N VAL A 39 -2.94 10.36 -6.35
CA VAL A 39 -2.41 9.67 -7.52
C VAL A 39 -3.31 9.97 -8.71
N SER A 40 -2.76 10.69 -9.70
CA SER A 40 -3.50 11.21 -10.85
C SER A 40 -3.77 10.15 -11.93
N LEU A 41 -4.69 10.49 -12.83
CA LEU A 41 -5.05 9.68 -14.01
C LEU A 41 -3.87 9.39 -14.95
N THR A 42 -2.77 10.13 -14.85
CA THR A 42 -1.54 9.86 -15.61
C THR A 42 -0.87 8.52 -15.24
N ALA A 43 -1.19 7.98 -14.05
CA ALA A 43 -0.76 6.65 -13.64
C ALA A 43 -1.74 5.55 -14.07
N TYR A 44 -2.89 5.90 -14.67
CA TYR A 44 -3.90 4.95 -15.12
C TYR A 44 -3.67 4.58 -16.59
N ASP A 45 -3.65 3.28 -16.86
CA ASP A 45 -3.66 2.71 -18.20
C ASP A 45 -5.12 2.52 -18.63
N TRP A 46 -5.57 3.35 -19.58
CA TRP A 46 -6.96 3.35 -20.05
C TRP A 46 -7.30 2.15 -20.92
N ASP A 47 -6.31 1.58 -21.62
CA ASP A 47 -6.53 0.42 -22.48
C ASP A 47 -6.74 -0.84 -21.64
N LYS A 48 -6.06 -0.91 -20.49
CA LYS A 48 -6.19 -2.03 -19.55
C LYS A 48 -7.18 -1.80 -18.42
N GLY A 49 -7.60 -0.56 -18.20
CA GLY A 49 -8.49 -0.18 -17.11
C GLY A 49 -7.86 -0.33 -15.71
N ILE A 50 -6.54 -0.18 -15.57
CA ILE A 50 -5.81 -0.40 -14.32
C ILE A 50 -4.69 0.61 -14.09
N PHE A 51 -4.29 0.84 -12.83
CA PHE A 51 -3.14 1.68 -12.52
C PHE A 51 -1.81 0.95 -12.73
N ASP A 52 -0.83 1.64 -13.29
CA ASP A 52 0.56 1.19 -13.38
C ASP A 52 1.25 1.35 -12.01
N GLY A 53 1.59 0.23 -11.37
CA GLY A 53 2.16 0.20 -10.03
C GLY A 53 3.49 0.96 -9.90
N THR A 54 4.30 1.00 -10.97
CA THR A 54 5.55 1.77 -10.99
C THR A 54 5.24 3.26 -10.93
N LYS A 55 4.32 3.74 -11.78
CA LYS A 55 3.91 5.15 -11.79
C LYS A 55 3.27 5.58 -10.47
N VAL A 56 2.50 4.69 -9.84
CA VAL A 56 1.90 4.95 -8.52
C VAL A 56 2.98 5.13 -7.45
N ILE A 57 3.94 4.21 -7.34
CA ILE A 57 5.05 4.30 -6.38
C ILE A 57 5.86 5.59 -6.60
N GLU A 58 6.21 5.91 -7.84
CA GLU A 58 6.98 7.13 -8.14
C GLU A 58 6.22 8.40 -7.75
N LYS A 59 4.90 8.41 -7.96
CA LYS A 59 4.07 9.53 -7.52
C LYS A 59 4.12 9.71 -6.00
N ILE A 60 4.02 8.63 -5.25
CA ILE A 60 4.08 8.66 -3.78
C ILE A 60 5.45 9.13 -3.30
N LYS A 61 6.54 8.57 -3.86
CA LYS A 61 7.91 9.01 -3.54
C LYS A 61 8.13 10.49 -3.79
N SER A 62 7.62 11.02 -4.90
CA SER A 62 7.74 12.45 -5.23
C SER A 62 7.06 13.38 -4.20
N LYS A 63 6.08 12.86 -3.45
CA LYS A 63 5.34 13.59 -2.41
C LYS A 63 5.92 13.41 -1.02
N ILE A 64 6.72 12.37 -0.79
CA ILE A 64 7.45 12.11 0.45
C ILE A 64 8.95 12.03 0.15
N PRO A 65 9.58 13.12 -0.33
CA PRO A 65 10.98 13.08 -0.79
C PRO A 65 11.97 12.81 0.36
N ARG A 66 11.58 13.08 1.60
CA ARG A 66 12.32 12.70 2.81
C ARG A 66 11.45 11.79 3.64
N MET A 67 11.64 10.48 3.49
CA MET A 67 10.89 9.47 4.22
C MET A 67 11.14 9.63 5.73
N PRO A 68 10.17 10.10 6.52
CA PRO A 68 10.40 10.49 7.92
C PRO A 68 10.42 9.28 8.87
N SER A 69 10.34 8.06 8.33
CA SER A 69 10.13 6.82 9.08
C SER A 69 10.97 5.69 8.50
N THR A 70 11.23 4.67 9.33
CA THR A 70 11.97 3.48 8.92
C THR A 70 11.28 2.76 7.76
N LEU A 71 9.95 2.79 7.73
CA LEU A 71 9.12 2.19 6.71
C LEU A 71 7.92 3.12 6.43
N VAL A 72 7.56 3.24 5.17
CA VAL A 72 6.30 3.88 4.73
C VAL A 72 5.44 2.82 4.09
N ILE A 73 4.20 2.66 4.58
CA ILE A 73 3.20 1.81 3.97
C ILE A 73 2.14 2.74 3.36
N SER A 74 2.16 2.83 2.04
CA SER A 74 1.13 3.50 1.28
C SER A 74 0.03 2.50 0.93
N ILE A 75 -1.16 2.73 1.47
CA ILE A 75 -2.34 1.94 1.13
C ILE A 75 -2.96 2.59 -0.10
N PHE A 76 -3.43 1.80 -1.06
CA PHE A 76 -4.05 2.26 -2.30
C PHE A 76 -5.29 1.42 -2.57
N SER A 77 -6.44 2.08 -2.71
CA SER A 77 -7.71 1.36 -2.90
C SER A 77 -7.82 0.66 -4.28
N PRO A 78 -7.43 1.29 -5.40
CA PRO A 78 -7.53 0.66 -6.72
C PRO A 78 -6.58 -0.53 -6.93
N GLU A 79 -6.91 -1.33 -7.94
CA GLU A 79 -6.02 -2.37 -8.49
C GLU A 79 -4.78 -1.74 -9.15
N VAL A 80 -3.65 -2.45 -9.07
CA VAL A 80 -2.39 -2.05 -9.72
C VAL A 80 -1.81 -3.20 -10.54
N GLU A 81 -1.21 -2.89 -11.68
CA GLU A 81 -0.48 -3.85 -12.49
C GLU A 81 1.02 -3.58 -12.42
N TYR A 82 1.82 -4.64 -12.45
CA TYR A 82 3.24 -4.57 -12.75
C TYR A 82 3.63 -5.74 -13.66
N ASN A 83 4.13 -5.44 -14.86
CA ASN A 83 4.59 -6.42 -15.85
C ASN A 83 3.61 -7.60 -16.08
N GLY A 84 2.32 -7.30 -16.25
CA GLY A 84 1.26 -8.29 -16.46
C GLY A 84 0.79 -9.02 -15.21
N THR A 85 1.29 -8.66 -14.03
CA THR A 85 0.90 -9.25 -12.74
C THR A 85 0.13 -8.27 -11.87
N TYR A 86 -0.66 -8.79 -10.91
CA TYR A 86 -1.49 -8.00 -10.00
C TYR A 86 -1.02 -8.18 -8.54
N PRO A 87 0.15 -7.64 -8.17
CA PRO A 87 0.74 -7.88 -6.85
C PRO A 87 -0.06 -7.20 -5.73
N GLU A 88 -0.29 -7.89 -4.62
CA GLU A 88 -0.93 -7.27 -3.44
C GLU A 88 -0.07 -6.14 -2.87
N CYS A 89 1.25 -6.32 -2.92
CA CYS A 89 2.19 -5.32 -2.49
C CYS A 89 3.41 -5.23 -3.40
N MET A 90 3.95 -4.02 -3.48
CA MET A 90 5.16 -3.67 -4.19
C MET A 90 6.05 -2.86 -3.27
N VAL A 91 7.37 -3.05 -3.35
CA VAL A 91 8.34 -2.34 -2.51
C VAL A 91 9.37 -1.63 -3.37
N ARG A 92 9.68 -0.39 -2.99
CA ARG A 92 10.83 0.36 -3.51
C ARG A 92 11.51 1.06 -2.35
N GLU A 93 12.78 0.73 -2.10
CA GLU A 93 13.52 1.20 -0.92
C GLU A 93 12.75 0.89 0.38
N ASN A 94 12.36 1.91 1.15
CA ASN A 94 11.57 1.77 2.38
C ASN A 94 10.09 2.13 2.19
N LEU A 95 9.60 2.19 0.95
CA LEU A 95 8.18 2.39 0.63
C LEU A 95 7.55 1.08 0.18
N VAL A 96 6.50 0.66 0.87
CA VAL A 96 5.60 -0.43 0.47
C VAL A 96 4.31 0.19 -0.06
N LEU A 97 3.96 -0.09 -1.31
CA LEU A 97 2.63 0.13 -1.85
C LEU A 97 1.79 -1.12 -1.63
N PHE A 98 0.66 -0.98 -0.96
CA PHE A 98 -0.32 -2.05 -0.74
C PHE A 98 -1.62 -1.74 -1.50
N SER A 99 -2.00 -2.61 -2.42
CA SER A 99 -3.24 -2.47 -3.21
C SER A 99 -4.37 -3.29 -2.60
N ILE A 100 -5.38 -2.60 -2.07
CA ILE A 100 -6.63 -3.24 -1.59
C ILE A 100 -7.38 -3.85 -2.79
N GLY A 101 -7.37 -3.18 -3.95
CA GLY A 101 -7.97 -3.71 -5.17
C GLY A 101 -7.42 -5.08 -5.53
N ASN A 102 -6.10 -5.23 -5.56
CA ASN A 102 -5.46 -6.51 -5.89
C ASN A 102 -5.70 -7.58 -4.82
N LEU A 103 -5.75 -7.19 -3.53
CA LEU A 103 -6.15 -8.07 -2.45
C LEU A 103 -7.56 -8.64 -2.70
N MET A 104 -8.52 -7.77 -3.02
CA MET A 104 -9.91 -8.15 -3.28
C MET A 104 -10.06 -8.98 -4.56
N ARG A 105 -9.24 -8.70 -5.59
CA ARG A 105 -9.25 -9.42 -6.88
C ARG A 105 -9.00 -10.93 -6.73
N ARG A 106 -8.30 -11.37 -5.69
CA ARG A 106 -7.99 -12.80 -5.47
C ARG A 106 -9.23 -13.67 -5.27
N GLY A 107 -10.37 -13.09 -4.89
CA GLY A 107 -11.66 -13.79 -4.73
C GLY A 107 -11.72 -14.82 -3.58
N THR A 108 -10.58 -15.24 -3.04
CA THR A 108 -10.48 -16.18 -1.90
C THR A 108 -10.56 -15.49 -0.54
N ILE A 109 -10.40 -14.17 -0.49
CA ILE A 109 -10.39 -13.39 0.73
C ILE A 109 -11.81 -12.84 0.99
N LYS A 110 -12.51 -13.47 1.93
CA LYS A 110 -13.88 -13.07 2.32
C LYS A 110 -13.91 -11.84 3.22
N ASP A 111 -12.87 -11.65 4.03
CA ASP A 111 -12.72 -10.53 4.94
C ASP A 111 -11.34 -9.89 4.77
N PRO A 112 -11.21 -8.85 3.93
CA PRO A 112 -9.93 -8.21 3.66
C PRO A 112 -9.39 -7.44 4.87
N VAL A 113 -10.25 -6.98 5.78
CA VAL A 113 -9.85 -6.25 6.99
C VAL A 113 -9.18 -7.22 7.98
N SER A 114 -9.80 -8.37 8.23
CA SER A 114 -9.18 -9.41 9.07
C SER A 114 -7.90 -9.95 8.44
N TYR A 115 -7.88 -10.14 7.11
CA TYR A 115 -6.67 -10.54 6.41
C TYR A 115 -5.50 -9.58 6.67
N ILE A 116 -5.72 -8.27 6.57
CA ILE A 116 -4.70 -7.25 6.84
C ILE A 116 -4.21 -7.36 8.28
N ARG A 117 -5.11 -7.51 9.25
CA ARG A 117 -4.75 -7.65 10.66
C ARG A 117 -3.85 -8.87 10.89
N ASP A 118 -4.17 -10.00 10.28
CA ASP A 118 -3.44 -11.26 10.50
C ASP A 118 -2.10 -11.32 9.73
N ASN A 119 -1.94 -10.51 8.68
CA ASN A 119 -0.78 -10.58 7.78
C ASN A 119 0.14 -9.35 7.83
N ILE A 120 -0.05 -8.42 8.77
CA ILE A 120 0.75 -7.19 8.84
C ILE A 120 2.26 -7.44 8.88
N SER A 121 2.69 -8.50 9.60
CA SER A 121 4.11 -8.87 9.75
C SER A 121 4.76 -9.21 8.41
N ARG A 122 3.99 -9.79 7.48
CA ARG A 122 4.45 -10.09 6.13
C ARG A 122 4.68 -8.82 5.34
N PHE A 123 3.77 -7.84 5.43
CA PHE A 123 3.91 -6.55 4.74
C PHE A 123 5.07 -5.72 5.27
N ILE A 124 5.29 -5.72 6.59
CA ILE A 124 6.45 -5.04 7.22
C ILE A 124 7.78 -5.58 6.70
N ARG A 125 7.85 -6.90 6.49
CA ARG A 125 9.03 -7.58 5.97
C ARG A 125 9.10 -7.61 4.45
N ALA A 126 8.13 -7.00 3.77
CA ALA A 126 7.91 -7.07 2.34
C ALA A 126 7.88 -8.52 1.79
N GLU A 127 7.43 -9.47 2.60
CA GLU A 127 7.33 -10.88 2.20
C GLU A 127 6.29 -11.05 1.08
N ASN A 128 6.70 -11.60 -0.05
CA ASN A 128 5.89 -11.76 -1.27
C ASN A 128 5.48 -10.44 -1.94
N CYS A 129 6.11 -9.31 -1.58
CA CYS A 129 5.99 -8.09 -2.37
C CYS A 129 6.92 -8.12 -3.57
N ILE A 130 6.49 -7.55 -4.69
CA ILE A 130 7.38 -7.35 -5.84
C ILE A 130 8.35 -6.21 -5.51
N THR A 131 9.65 -6.45 -5.66
CA THR A 131 10.68 -5.41 -5.49
C THR A 131 10.91 -4.68 -6.80
N LEU A 132 10.77 -3.36 -6.77
CA LEU A 132 11.12 -2.47 -7.87
C LEU A 132 12.58 -2.03 -7.73
N ASN A 133 13.37 -2.26 -8.78
CA ASN A 133 14.75 -1.79 -8.91
C ASN A 133 14.77 -0.32 -9.39
#